data_AF-A0A0D8BBM6-F1
#
_entry.id   AF-A0A0D8BBM6-F1
#
_cell.length_a   1.000
_cell.length_b   1.000
_cell.length_c   1.000
_cell.angle_alpha   90.00
_cell.angle_beta   90.00
_cell.angle_gamma   90.00
#
_symmetry.space_group_name_H-M   'P 1'
#
loop_
_entity.id
_entity.type
_entity.pdbx_description
1 polymer ?
#
loop_
_entity_poly.entity_id
_entity_poly.type
_entity_poly.pdbx_seq_one_letter_code
_entity_poly.pdbx_strand_id
1 'polypeptide(L)'
;MGLARFPPVTVVAGYGPPSVEKMLGALPVVRDFLRRLGVASVVDRLCPVREDARLTHGQVIEVLIANRLTCPTAMVRVADWAAAWAVEE
;
A
#
# COMPACT_ATOMS: atom_id res chain seq x y z
N MET A 1 9.30 51.84 -9.70
CA MET A 1 8.73 51.22 -8.49
C MET A 1 7.22 51.24 -8.62
N GLY A 2 6.62 50.13 -9.06
CA GLY A 2 5.18 49.97 -9.25
C GLY A 2 4.87 48.48 -9.21
N LEU A 3 4.29 48.03 -8.09
CA LEU A 3 3.99 46.63 -7.83
C LEU A 3 2.92 46.14 -8.83
N ALA A 4 3.32 45.23 -9.71
CA ALA A 4 2.41 44.51 -10.58
C ALA A 4 1.43 43.69 -9.72
N ARG A 5 0.20 44.18 -9.63
CA ARG A 5 -0.90 43.52 -8.93
C ARG A 5 -1.38 42.38 -9.84
N PHE A 6 -0.99 41.15 -9.53
CA PHE A 6 -1.55 39.97 -10.18
C PHE A 6 -3.07 39.94 -9.94
N PRO A 7 -3.90 39.77 -10.98
CA PRO A 7 -5.34 39.62 -10.79
C PRO A 7 -5.63 38.30 -10.07
N PRO A 8 -6.73 38.22 -9.30
CA PRO A 8 -7.17 36.95 -8.74
C PRO A 8 -7.49 35.98 -9.89
N VAL A 9 -6.84 34.83 -9.90
CA VAL A 9 -7.24 33.71 -10.77
C VAL A 9 -8.60 33.23 -10.27
N THR A 10 -9.67 33.64 -10.94
CA THR A 10 -11.00 33.06 -10.74
C THR A 10 -11.00 31.68 -11.37
N VAL A 11 -10.93 30.64 -10.54
CA VAL A 11 -11.19 29.26 -10.96
C VAL A 11 -12.63 29.20 -11.47
N VAL A 12 -12.81 29.02 -12.77
CA VAL A 12 -14.12 28.78 -13.39
C VAL A 12 -14.61 27.41 -12.92
N ALA A 13 -15.79 27.38 -12.29
CA ALA A 13 -16.44 26.17 -11.83
C ALA A 13 -16.63 25.16 -12.99
N GLY A 14 -16.37 23.88 -12.68
CA GLY A 14 -16.09 22.82 -13.63
C GLY A 14 -17.25 22.40 -14.54
N TYR A 15 -16.86 21.90 -15.71
CA TYR A 15 -17.73 21.17 -16.62
C TYR A 15 -17.62 19.67 -16.32
N GLY A 16 -18.65 19.09 -15.69
CA GLY A 16 -18.76 17.65 -15.43
C GLY A 16 -19.90 17.30 -14.47
N PRO A 17 -20.42 16.05 -14.48
CA PRO A 17 -21.36 15.58 -13.46
C PRO A 17 -20.73 15.70 -12.06
N PRO A 18 -21.53 15.81 -10.98
CA PRO A 18 -21.01 16.02 -9.63
C PRO A 18 -19.98 14.93 -9.27
N SER A 19 -18.72 15.33 -9.12
CA SER A 19 -17.62 14.47 -8.73
C SER A 19 -17.36 14.60 -7.23
N VAL A 20 -17.27 13.47 -6.53
CA VAL A 20 -16.85 13.43 -5.13
C VAL A 20 -15.36 13.10 -5.08
N GLU A 21 -14.56 14.05 -4.63
CA GLU A 21 -13.16 13.80 -4.31
C GLU A 21 -13.05 13.10 -2.96
N LYS A 22 -12.28 12.00 -2.89
CA LYS A 22 -12.00 11.28 -1.65
C LYS A 22 -10.50 11.08 -1.49
N MET A 23 -9.99 11.44 -0.32
CA MET A 23 -8.64 11.08 0.08
C MET A 23 -8.59 9.58 0.38
N LEU A 24 -7.95 8.80 -0.49
CA LEU A 24 -7.87 7.33 -0.37
C LEU A 24 -6.72 6.86 0.56
N GLY A 25 -5.84 7.77 0.98
CA GLY A 25 -4.63 7.44 1.73
C GLY A 25 -3.56 6.75 0.88
N ALA A 26 -2.53 6.20 1.54
CA ALA A 26 -1.35 5.65 0.86
C ALA A 26 -1.49 4.18 0.40
N LEU A 27 -2.45 3.43 0.94
CA LEU A 27 -2.59 1.98 0.67
C LEU A 27 -2.80 1.62 -0.80
N PRO A 28 -3.64 2.32 -1.59
CA PRO A 28 -3.80 2.02 -3.01
C PRO A 28 -2.50 2.21 -3.80
N VAL A 29 -1.72 3.23 -3.44
CA VAL A 29 -0.42 3.51 -4.05
C VAL A 29 0.57 2.39 -3.73
N VAL A 30 0.71 2.04 -2.46
CA VAL A 30 1.60 0.96 -2.03
C VAL A 30 1.25 -0.36 -2.73
N ARG A 31 -0.03 -0.71 -2.81
CA ARG A 31 -0.49 -1.92 -3.51
C ARG A 31 -0.10 -1.92 -4.98
N ASP A 32 -0.28 -0.81 -5.69
CA ASP A 32 0.10 -0.73 -7.11
C ASP A 32 1.61 -0.90 -7.30
N PHE A 33 2.41 -0.28 -6.43
CA PHE A 33 3.87 -0.41 -6.46
C PHE A 33 4.32 -1.85 -6.18
N LEU A 34 3.77 -2.52 -5.17
CA LEU A 34 4.11 -3.92 -4.84
C LEU A 34 3.78 -4.88 -6.00
N ARG A 35 2.63 -4.66 -6.66
CA ARG A 35 2.23 -5.41 -7.85
C ARG A 35 3.21 -5.20 -9.01
N ARG A 36 3.63 -3.95 -9.27
CA ARG A 36 4.58 -3.62 -10.34
C ARG A 36 5.97 -4.21 -10.09
N LEU A 37 6.38 -4.31 -8.82
CA LEU A 37 7.60 -4.99 -8.41
C LEU A 37 7.48 -6.53 -8.46
N GLY A 38 6.26 -7.06 -8.54
CA GLY A 38 6.01 -8.49 -8.57
C GLY A 38 6.35 -9.18 -7.25
N VAL A 39 6.20 -8.49 -6.11
CA VAL A 39 6.63 -8.99 -4.79
C VAL A 39 5.97 -10.32 -4.47
N ALA A 40 4.64 -10.42 -4.54
CA ALA A 40 3.96 -11.68 -4.27
C ALA A 40 4.45 -12.81 -5.16
N SER A 41 4.62 -12.55 -6.46
CA SER A 41 5.11 -13.55 -7.41
C SER A 41 6.54 -14.03 -7.12
N VAL A 42 7.42 -13.15 -6.64
CA VAL A 42 8.79 -13.53 -6.25
C VAL A 42 8.75 -14.42 -5.01
N VAL A 43 8.01 -14.01 -3.99
CA VAL A 43 7.90 -14.77 -2.73
C VAL A 43 7.26 -16.13 -2.97
N ASP A 44 6.16 -16.19 -3.73
CA ASP A 44 5.44 -17.44 -3.98
C ASP A 44 6.28 -18.45 -4.79
N ARG A 45 7.22 -17.99 -5.62
CA ARG A 45 8.18 -18.87 -6.30
C ARG A 45 9.24 -19.44 -5.37
N LEU A 46 9.66 -18.69 -4.35
CA LEU A 46 10.71 -19.09 -3.42
C LEU A 46 10.14 -19.88 -2.22
N CYS A 47 8.91 -19.60 -1.84
CA CYS A 47 8.24 -20.15 -0.67
C CYS A 47 6.82 -20.60 -1.03
N PRO A 48 6.67 -21.72 -1.78
CA PRO A 48 5.36 -22.23 -2.17
C PRO A 48 4.52 -22.56 -0.94
N VAL A 49 3.23 -22.24 -1.01
CA VAL A 49 2.25 -22.55 0.04
C VAL A 49 1.46 -23.81 -0.33
N ARG A 50 0.86 -24.45 0.66
CA ARG A 50 -0.06 -25.57 0.49
C ARG A 50 -1.29 -25.13 -0.34
N GLU A 51 -1.82 -26.01 -1.19
CA GLU A 51 -2.93 -25.69 -2.09
C GLU A 51 -4.23 -25.28 -1.36
N ASP A 52 -4.37 -25.64 -0.08
CA ASP A 52 -5.53 -25.33 0.77
C ASP A 52 -5.44 -23.99 1.51
N ALA A 53 -4.36 -23.23 1.31
CA ALA A 53 -4.17 -21.95 1.98
C ALA A 53 -5.08 -20.84 1.41
N ARG A 54 -5.71 -20.07 2.31
CA ARG A 54 -6.58 -18.93 1.94
C ARG A 54 -5.81 -17.75 1.35
N LEU A 55 -4.53 -17.64 1.68
CA LEU A 55 -3.63 -16.59 1.23
C LEU A 55 -2.27 -17.20 0.91
N THR A 56 -1.60 -16.70 -0.12
CA THR A 56 -0.21 -17.05 -0.41
C THR A 56 0.76 -16.33 0.52
N HIS A 57 1.97 -16.84 0.68
CA HIS A 57 3.02 -16.14 1.43
C HIS A 57 3.30 -14.77 0.84
N GLY A 58 3.31 -14.64 -0.48
CA GLY A 58 3.46 -13.38 -1.19
C GLY A 58 2.40 -12.36 -0.83
N GLN A 59 1.13 -12.77 -0.79
CA GLN A 59 0.02 -11.90 -0.37
C GLN A 59 0.17 -11.44 1.09
N VAL A 60 0.57 -12.34 1.99
CA VAL A 60 0.83 -11.99 3.39
C VAL A 60 1.95 -10.97 3.51
N ILE A 61 3.06 -11.18 2.79
CA ILE A 61 4.21 -10.27 2.79
C ILE A 61 3.83 -8.87 2.26
N GLU A 62 3.02 -8.79 1.19
CA GLU A 62 2.54 -7.50 0.69
C GLU A 62 1.74 -6.71 1.75
N VAL A 63 0.90 -7.41 2.53
CA VAL A 63 0.15 -6.79 3.64
C VAL A 63 1.08 -6.34 4.76
N LEU A 64 2.08 -7.14 5.14
CA LEU A 64 3.05 -6.76 6.15
C LEU A 64 3.88 -5.53 5.74
N ILE A 65 4.28 -5.45 4.46
CA ILE A 65 4.96 -4.26 3.92
C ILE A 65 4.03 -3.05 3.96
N ALA A 66 2.77 -3.20 3.53
CA ALA A 66 1.81 -2.10 3.57
C ALA A 66 1.60 -1.57 5.01
N ASN A 67 1.38 -2.47 5.97
CA ASN A 67 1.26 -2.12 7.39
C ASN A 67 2.52 -1.43 7.90
N ARG A 68 3.72 -1.91 7.54
CA ARG A 68 4.97 -1.28 7.96
C ARG A 68 5.11 0.15 7.44
N LEU A 69 4.65 0.44 6.22
CA LEU A 69 4.74 1.75 5.59
C LEU A 69 3.66 2.73 6.08
N THR A 70 2.47 2.24 6.45
CA THR A 70 1.33 3.12 6.81
C THR A 70 1.04 3.17 8.31
N CYS A 71 1.36 2.12 9.06
CA CYS A 71 1.12 2.02 10.50
C CYS A 71 2.17 1.09 11.17
N PRO A 72 3.39 1.59 11.44
CA PRO A 72 4.51 0.77 11.91
C PRO A 72 4.23 -0.03 13.19
N THR A 73 3.33 0.45 14.06
CA THR A 73 2.94 -0.21 15.32
C THR A 73 2.08 -1.46 15.10
N ALA A 74 1.44 -1.62 13.93
CA ALA A 74 0.70 -2.84 13.59
C ALA A 74 1.61 -4.08 13.53
N MET A 75 2.93 -3.89 13.42
CA MET A 75 3.92 -4.96 13.30
C MET A 75 4.48 -5.46 14.64
N VAL A 76 4.14 -4.84 15.79
CA VAL A 76 4.79 -5.10 17.09
C VAL A 76 4.76 -6.57 17.50
N ARG A 77 3.68 -7.30 17.19
CA ARG A 77 3.50 -8.71 17.57
C ARG A 77 3.83 -9.70 16.45
N VAL A 78 4.13 -9.22 15.25
CA VAL A 78 4.33 -10.08 14.07
C VAL A 78 5.65 -10.85 14.18
N ALA A 79 6.70 -10.23 14.72
CA ALA A 79 7.99 -10.89 14.92
C ALA A 79 7.89 -12.06 15.92
N ASP A 80 7.26 -11.82 17.07
CA ASP A 80 7.05 -12.86 18.09
C ASP A 80 6.19 -14.02 17.55
N TRP A 81 5.14 -13.69 16.80
CA TRP A 81 4.34 -14.69 16.12
C TRP A 81 5.18 -15.51 15.15
N ALA A 82 5.97 -14.87 14.28
CA ALA A 82 6.80 -15.58 13.31
C ALA A 82 7.79 -16.54 14.00
N ALA A 83 8.42 -16.11 15.10
CA ALA A 83 9.33 -16.95 15.87
C ALA A 83 8.63 -18.17 16.49
N ALA A 84 7.39 -18.02 16.97
CA ALA A 84 6.64 -19.12 17.59
C ALA A 84 6.19 -20.22 16.60
N TRP A 85 6.15 -19.90 15.30
CA TRP A 85 5.68 -20.80 14.24
C TRP A 85 6.75 -21.18 13.23
N ALA A 86 7.97 -20.65 13.37
CA ALA A 86 9.10 -21.03 12.55
C ALA A 86 9.43 -22.51 12.77
N VAL A 87 9.68 -23.25 11.67
CA VAL A 87 10.21 -24.61 11.73
C VAL A 87 11.73 -24.50 11.89
N GLU A 88 12.34 -25.32 12.75
CA GLU A 88 13.80 -25.39 12.86
C GLU A 88 14.42 -25.83 11.52
N GLU A 89 15.58 -25.25 11.19
CA GLU A 89 16.31 -25.44 9.94
C GLU A 89 16.80 -26.88 9.72
#